data_AF-A0A261QQM8-F1
#
_entry.id   AF-A0A261QQM8-F1
#
_cell.length_a   1.000
_cell.length_b   1.000
_cell.length_c   1.000
_cell.angle_alpha   90.00
_cell.angle_beta   90.00
_cell.angle_gamma   90.00
#
_symmetry.space_group_name_H-M   'P 1'
#
loop_
_entity.id
_entity.type
_entity.pdbx_description
1 polymer ?
#
loop_
_entity_poly.entity_id
_entity_poly.type
_entity_poly.pdbx_seq_one_letter_code
_entity_poly.pdbx_strand_id
1 'polypeptide(L)' 'MQDGELKPLSLAADKAYDTNAILQHLKSLGIHAVIPSKENRLEQRTPDKHLYVSRNLIERFFCCIKQFRRVATLYDKL' A
#
# COMPACT_ATOMS: atom_id res chain seq x y z
N MET A 1 -20.93 -22.42 -3.52
CA MET A 1 -20.17 -21.78 -2.43
C MET A 1 -19.73 -20.45 -3.01
N GLN A 2 -20.30 -19.34 -2.56
CA GLN A 2 -19.90 -18.01 -3.06
C GLN A 2 -18.56 -17.69 -2.40
N ASP A 3 -17.49 -17.67 -3.19
CA ASP A 3 -16.19 -17.17 -2.75
C ASP A 3 -16.39 -15.76 -2.19
N GLY A 4 -16.16 -15.61 -0.89
CA GLY A 4 -16.36 -14.35 -0.18
C GLY A 4 -15.38 -13.31 -0.70
N GLU A 5 -15.80 -12.54 -1.70
CA GLU A 5 -15.04 -11.46 -2.29
C GLU A 5 -14.91 -10.32 -1.26
N LEU A 6 -13.84 -10.36 -0.46
CA LEU A 6 -13.52 -9.29 0.49
C LEU A 6 -13.11 -8.04 -0.29
N LYS A 7 -14.07 -7.14 -0.53
CA LYS A 7 -13.81 -5.81 -1.10
C LYS A 7 -13.42 -4.86 0.03
N PRO A 8 -12.17 -4.38 0.08
CA PRO A 8 -11.76 -3.43 1.10
C PRO A 8 -12.46 -2.09 0.86
N LEU A 9 -12.90 -1.43 1.93
CA LEU A 9 -13.53 -0.11 1.83
C LEU A 9 -12.53 0.97 1.37
N SER A 10 -11.26 0.79 1.74
CA SER A 10 -10.17 1.71 1.41
C SER A 10 -8.87 0.96 1.14
N LEU A 11 -8.06 1.49 0.22
CA LEU A 11 -6.72 0.99 -0.09
C LEU A 11 -5.68 2.08 0.16
N ALA A 12 -4.75 1.82 1.06
CA ALA A 12 -3.56 2.65 1.26
C ALA A 12 -2.39 2.09 0.44
N ALA A 13 -1.73 2.94 -0.35
CA ALA A 13 -0.57 2.53 -1.14
C ALA A 13 0.48 3.64 -1.21
N ASP A 14 1.63 3.30 -1.78
CA ASP A 14 2.73 4.26 -1.97
C ASP A 14 2.42 5.31 -3.05
N LYS A 15 3.06 6.48 -2.91
CA LYS A 15 3.01 7.56 -3.90
C LYS A 15 3.34 7.11 -5.32
N ALA A 16 4.22 6.12 -5.48
CA ALA A 16 4.54 5.53 -6.78
C ALA A 16 3.30 4.99 -7.53
N TYR A 17 2.29 4.53 -6.79
CA TYR A 17 1.03 4.00 -7.31
C TYR A 17 -0.02 5.08 -7.64
N ASP A 18 0.34 6.36 -7.52
CA ASP A 18 -0.50 7.44 -8.03
C ASP A 18 -0.44 7.47 -9.56
N THR A 19 -1.28 6.65 -10.19
CA THR A 19 -1.49 6.60 -11.63
C THR A 19 -2.98 6.65 -11.92
N ASN A 20 -3.39 7.39 -12.96
CA ASN A 20 -4.82 7.54 -13.31
C ASN A 20 -5.51 6.19 -13.52
N ALA A 21 -4.84 5.22 -14.16
CA ALA A 21 -5.37 3.88 -14.36
C ALA A 21 -5.72 3.18 -13.04
N ILE A 22 -4.82 3.24 -12.05
CA ILE A 22 -5.02 2.63 -10.73
C ILE A 22 -6.18 3.30 -10.00
N LEU A 23 -6.23 4.63 -10.02
CA LEU A 23 -7.29 5.39 -9.34
C LEU A 23 -8.66 5.17 -9.98
N GLN A 24 -8.72 5.11 -11.31
CA GLN A 24 -9.95 4.80 -12.04
C GLN A 24 -10.41 3.38 -11.74
N HIS A 25 -9.48 2.42 -11.68
CA HIS A 25 -9.80 1.05 -11.30
C HIS A 25 -10.37 0.97 -9.87
N LEU A 26 -9.70 1.60 -8.89
CA LEU A 26 -10.20 1.67 -7.51
C LEU A 26 -11.56 2.34 -7.42
N LYS A 27 -11.78 3.42 -8.17
CA LYS A 27 -13.07 4.10 -8.25
C LYS A 27 -14.16 3.19 -8.83
N SER A 28 -13.84 2.42 -9.87
CA SER A 28 -14.79 1.47 -10.49
C SER A 28 -15.19 0.34 -9.54
N LEU A 29 -14.29 -0.03 -8.62
CA LEU A 29 -14.55 -1.01 -7.57
C LEU A 29 -15.22 -0.43 -6.31
N GLY A 30 -15.46 0.89 -6.28
CA GLY A 30 -16.00 1.57 -5.09
C GLY A 30 -15.03 1.67 -3.91
N ILE A 31 -13.73 1.47 -4.15
CA ILE A 31 -12.70 1.45 -3.12
C ILE A 31 -12.11 2.86 -2.95
N HIS A 32 -12.04 3.35 -1.72
CA HIS A 32 -11.43 4.65 -1.43
C HIS A 32 -9.90 4.60 -1.53
N ALA A 33 -9.32 5.39 -2.44
CA ALA A 33 -7.87 5.42 -2.65
C ALA A 33 -7.18 6.38 -1.67
N VAL A 34 -6.47 5.82 -0.68
CA VAL A 34 -5.63 6.57 0.29
C VAL A 34 -4.19 6.57 -0.21
N ILE A 35 -3.98 7.19 -1.37
CA ILE A 35 -2.69 7.26 -2.06
C ILE A 35 -2.26 8.73 -2.14
N PRO A 36 -1.08 9.09 -1.62
CA PRO A 36 -0.57 10.44 -1.72
C PRO A 36 -0.30 10.79 -3.18
N SER A 37 -0.62 12.04 -3.51
CA SER A 37 -0.43 12.56 -4.86
C SER A 37 1.06 12.69 -5.19
N LYS A 38 1.42 12.36 -6.44
CA LYS A 38 2.75 12.60 -7.00
C LYS A 38 3.07 14.10 -7.03
N GLU A 39 4.35 14.45 -6.83
CA GLU A 39 4.80 15.86 -6.83
C GLU A 39 4.56 16.55 -8.17
N ASN A 40 4.73 15.80 -9.26
CA ASN A 40 4.57 16.25 -10.64
C ASN A 40 3.12 16.25 -11.15
N ARG A 41 2.12 16.09 -10.27
CA ARG A 41 0.71 16.11 -10.62
C ARG A 41 0.22 17.57 -10.69
N LEU A 42 -0.51 17.90 -11.76
CA LEU A 42 -1.11 19.23 -11.94
C LEU A 42 -2.10 19.56 -10.81
N GLU A 43 -2.97 18.61 -10.49
CA GLU A 43 -3.89 18.71 -9.36
C GLU A 43 -3.46 17.80 -8.23
N GLN A 44 -3.00 18.42 -7.14
CA GLN A 44 -2.62 17.75 -5.92
C GLN A 44 -3.87 17.28 -5.16
N ARG A 45 -3.91 15.99 -4.85
CA ARG A 45 -4.96 15.43 -3.98
C ARG A 45 -4.40 15.18 -2.60
N THR A 46 -5.18 15.56 -1.59
CA THR A 46 -4.87 15.29 -0.19
C THR A 46 -5.51 13.97 0.19
N PRO A 47 -4.75 12.88 0.43
CA PRO A 47 -5.32 11.65 0.96
C PRO A 47 -5.78 11.88 2.41
N ASP A 48 -6.68 11.02 2.88
CA ASP A 48 -7.01 10.94 4.30
C ASP A 48 -5.76 10.58 5.11
N LYS A 49 -5.27 11.54 5.90
CA LYS A 49 -4.06 11.39 6.70
C LYS A 49 -4.21 10.31 7.77
N HIS A 50 -5.39 10.19 8.39
CA HIS A 50 -5.61 9.21 9.45
C HIS A 50 -5.53 7.79 8.90
N LEU A 51 -6.16 7.55 7.75
CA LEU A 51 -6.08 6.26 7.08
C LEU A 51 -4.65 5.97 6.59
N TYR A 52 -3.92 6.98 6.10
CA TYR A 52 -2.56 6.81 5.61
C TYR A 52 -1.54 6.45 6.72
N VAL A 53 -1.70 6.98 7.94
CA VAL A 53 -0.82 6.67 9.08
C VAL A 53 -0.79 5.17 9.41
N SER A 54 -1.90 4.45 9.18
CA SER A 54 -1.98 3.01 9.42
C SER A 54 -0.91 2.21 8.65
N ARG A 55 -0.40 2.73 7.52
CA ARG A 55 0.65 2.11 6.71
C ARG A 55 1.97 1.97 7.46
N ASN A 56 2.26 2.85 8.43
CA ASN A 56 3.47 2.78 9.24
C ASN A 56 3.58 1.45 10.03
N LEU A 57 2.45 0.85 10.42
CA LEU A 57 2.45 -0.45 11.11
C LEU A 57 3.02 -1.55 10.20
N ILE A 58 2.59 -1.56 8.94
CA ILE A 58 3.04 -2.51 7.92
C ILE A 58 4.53 -2.25 7.59
N GLU A 59 4.91 -0.98 7.43
CA GLU A 59 6.30 -0.60 7.14
C GLU A 59 7.26 -1.03 8.27
N ARG A 60 6.88 -0.80 9.54
CA ARG A 60 7.67 -1.24 10.70
C ARG A 60 7.80 -2.76 10.77
N PHE A 61 6.73 -3.49 10.46
CA PHE A 61 6.76 -4.94 10.39
C PHE A 61 7.77 -5.44 9.35
N PHE A 62 7.72 -4.93 8.12
CA PHE A 62 8.70 -5.31 7.09
C PHE A 62 10.12 -4.84 7.41
N CYS A 63 10.29 -3.68 8.06
CA CYS A 63 11.59 -3.20 8.53
C CYS A 63 12.20 -4.19 9.52
N CYS A 64 11.41 -4.67 10.49
CA CYS A 64 11.81 -5.70 11.44
C CYS A 64 12.25 -6.99 10.71
N ILE A 65 11.45 -7.49 9.77
CA ILE A 65 11.81 -8.69 8.98
C ILE A 65 13.13 -8.48 8.23
N LYS A 66 13.32 -7.31 7.60
CA LYS A 66 14.55 -7.00 6.85
C LYS A 66 15.78 -6.95 7.77
N GLN A 67 15.64 -6.50 9.01
CA GLN A 67 16.72 -6.50 9.99
C GLN A 67 17.23 -7.93 10.29
N PHE A 68 16.32 -8.90 10.39
CA PHE A 68 16.67 -10.30 10.65
C PHE A 68 17.01 -11.11 9.39
N ARG A 69 17.00 -10.49 8.21
CA ARG A 69 17.22 -11.18 6.93
C ARG A 69 18.58 -11.90 6.86
N ARG A 70 19.64 -11.32 7.43
CA ARG A 70 20.98 -11.94 7.47
C ARG A 70 21.02 -13.23 8.29
N VAL A 71 20.21 -13.33 9.35
CA VAL A 71 20.12 -14.53 10.20
C VAL A 71 19.30 -15.60 9.48
N ALA A 72 18.21 -15.22 8.82
CA ALA A 72 17.34 -16.15 8.11
C ALA A 72 17.97 -16.74 6.84
N THR A 73 18.89 -16.03 6.17
CA THR A 73 19.52 -16.48 4.92
C THR A 73 20.91 -17.09 5.13
N LEU A 74 21.27 -17.51 6.34
CA LEU A 74 22.46 -18.35 6.55
C LEU A 74 22.19 -19.70 5.89
N TYR A 75 22.44 -19.76 4.59
CA TYR A 75 22.68 -21.03 3.90
C TYR A 75 23.93 -21.60 4.53
N ASP A 76 23.76 -22.65 5.32
CA ASP A 76 24.88 -23.49 5.73
C ASP A 76 25.47 -24.01 4.42
N LYS A 77 26.65 -23.51 4.06
CA LYS A 77 27.37 -23.99 2.88
C LYS A 77 27.80 -25.43 3.20
N LEU A 78 27.01 -26.39 2.74
CA LEU A 78 27.43 -27.78 2.54
C LEU A 78 28.49 -27.85 1.44
#